data_AF-A0A9E0BAB5-F1
#
_entry.id   AF-A0A9E0BAB5-F1
#
_cell.length_a   1.000
_cell.length_b   1.000
_cell.length_c   1.000
_cell.angle_alpha   90.00
_cell.angle_beta   90.00
_cell.angle_gamma   90.00
#
_symmetry.space_group_name_H-M   'P 1'
#
loop_
_entity.id
_entity.type
_entity.pdbx_description
1 polymer ?
#
loop_
_entity_poly.entity_id
_entity_poly.type
_entity_poly.pdbx_seq_one_letter_code
_entity_poly.pdbx_strand_id
1 'polypeptide(L)' 'YILANLDMNVIDSGIAVQNMHAPYEVISKADLYETLKGYEAFLKNA' A
#
# COMPACT_ATOMS: atom_id res chain seq x y z
N TYR A 1 -5.39 3.56 13.18
CA TYR A 1 -5.47 3.84 14.62
C TYR A 1 -4.24 4.59 15.14
N ILE A 2 -3.00 4.09 15.00
CA ILE A 2 -1.80 4.73 15.60
C ILE A 2 -1.63 6.20 15.17
N LEU A 3 -1.49 6.48 13.88
CA LEU A 3 -1.28 7.84 13.37
C LEU A 3 -2.56 8.68 13.35
N ALA A 4 -3.73 8.05 13.14
CA ALA A 4 -5.01 8.74 13.19
C ALA A 4 -5.29 9.36 14.58
N ASN A 5 -4.80 8.75 15.66
CA ASN A 5 -4.90 9.30 17.02
C ASN A 5 -4.04 10.56 17.23
N LEU A 6 -3.13 10.86 16.30
CA LEU A 6 -2.34 12.09 16.26
C LEU A 6 -3.00 13.13 15.32
N ASP A 7 -4.30 13.00 15.07
CA ASP A 7 -5.11 13.85 14.19
C ASP A 7 -4.61 13.90 12.73
N MET A 8 -3.84 12.89 12.30
CA MET A 8 -3.43 12.76 10.90
C MET A 8 -4.58 12.18 10.06
N ASN A 9 -4.80 12.75 8.87
CA ASN A 9 -5.70 12.15 7.88
C ASN A 9 -4.97 11.01 7.17
N VAL A 10 -5.37 9.76 7.45
CA VAL A 10 -4.68 8.56 6.98
C VAL A 10 -5.60 7.66 6.16
N ILE A 11 -5.01 6.97 5.20
CA ILE A 11 -5.66 5.96 4.38
C ILE A 11 -4.75 4.73 4.30
N ASP A 12 -5.33 3.55 4.46
CA ASP A 12 -4.61 2.30 4.22
C ASP A 12 -4.61 2.00 2.72
N SER A 13 -3.44 1.71 2.17
CA SER A 13 -3.26 1.40 0.75
C SER A 13 -2.15 0.37 0.61
N GLY A 14 -2.28 -0.52 -0.37
CA GLY A 14 -1.38 -1.65 -0.54
C GLY A 14 -1.82 -2.58 -1.66
N ILE A 15 -0.96 -3.54 -1.96
CA ILE A 15 -1.21 -4.57 -2.98
C ILE A 15 -1.92 -5.80 -2.39
N ALA A 16 -2.68 -6.49 -3.23
CA ALA A 16 -3.22 -7.80 -2.88
C ALA A 16 -2.09 -8.84 -2.80
N VAL A 17 -2.18 -9.71 -1.78
CA VAL A 17 -1.22 -10.79 -1.52
C VAL A 17 -1.97 -12.12 -1.45
N GLN A 18 -1.45 -13.14 -2.13
CA GLN A 18 -1.92 -14.52 -2.02
C GLN A 18 -1.15 -15.26 -0.93
N ASN A 19 -1.87 -16.08 -0.15
CA ASN A 19 -1.34 -16.83 1.01
C ASN A 19 -0.71 -15.93 2.08
N MET A 20 -1.35 -14.79 2.38
CA MET A 20 -0.87 -13.87 3.41
C MET A 20 -0.56 -14.61 4.72
N HIS A 21 0.59 -14.31 5.33
CA HIS A 21 1.19 -14.97 6.50
C HIS A 21 1.83 -16.35 6.29
N ALA A 22 1.89 -16.88 5.06
CA ALA A 22 2.63 -18.11 4.78
C ALA A 22 4.15 -17.83 4.68
N PRO A 23 5.03 -18.86 4.80
CA PRO A 23 6.47 -18.69 4.56
C PRO A 23 6.82 -18.17 3.16
N TYR A 24 5.93 -18.40 2.19
CA TYR A 24 6.05 -17.92 0.81
C TYR A 24 4.75 -17.26 0.35
N GLU A 25 4.79 -15.94 0.23
CA GLU A 25 3.70 -15.12 -0.27
C GLU A 25 3.89 -14.82 -1.76
N VAL A 26 2.79 -14.59 -2.48
CA VAL A 26 2.82 -14.28 -3.91
C VAL A 26 2.04 -13.00 -4.19
N ILE A 27 2.62 -12.13 -5.01
CA ILE A 27 2.03 -10.88 -5.48
C ILE A 27 2.08 -10.78 -7.00
N SER A 28 1.20 -9.96 -7.57
CA SER A 28 1.21 -9.61 -8.99
C SER A 28 2.28 -8.57 -9.29
N LYS A 29 3.05 -8.78 -10.36
CA LYS A 29 4.02 -7.77 -10.86
C LYS A 29 3.33 -6.50 -11.35
N ALA A 30 2.15 -6.63 -11.94
CA ALA A 30 1.39 -5.48 -12.42
C ALA A 30 0.93 -4.61 -11.23
N ASP A 31 0.39 -5.25 -10.18
CA ASP A 31 -0.09 -4.53 -9.00
C ASP A 31 1.05 -3.87 -8.23
N LEU A 32 2.24 -4.50 -8.18
CA LEU A 32 3.45 -3.90 -7.64
C LEU A 32 3.83 -2.62 -8.38
N TYR A 33 3.83 -2.66 -9.71
CA TYR A 33 4.20 -1.52 -10.55
C TYR A 33 3.19 -0.36 -10.44
N GLU A 34 1.89 -0.66 -10.46
CA GLU A 34 0.86 0.36 -10.33
C GLU A 34 0.79 0.95 -8.91
N THR A 35 1.13 0.19 -7.88
CA THR A 35 1.23 0.72 -6.51
C THR A 35 2.38 1.72 -6.36
N LEU A 36 3.54 1.44 -6.97
CA LEU A 36 4.63 2.40 -7.04
C LEU A 36 4.17 3.72 -7.68
N LYS A 37 3.54 3.63 -8.86
CA LYS A 37 2.99 4.81 -9.55
C LYS A 37 1.93 5.53 -8.72
N GLY A 38 1.05 4.79 -8.03
CA GLY A 38 0.01 5.34 -7.17
C GLY A 38 0.61 6.20 -6.06
N TYR A 39 1.63 5.70 -5.38
CA TYR A 39 2.34 6.47 -4.36
C TYR A 39 3.13 7.65 -4.93
N GLU A 40 3.79 7.49 -6.07
CA GLU A 40 4.43 8.62 -6.75
C GLU A 40 3.41 9.71 -7.11
N ALA A 41 2.23 9.33 -7.62
CA ALA A 41 1.17 10.27 -7.98
C ALA A 41 0.58 10.97 -6.77
N PHE A 42 0.41 10.25 -5.65
CA PHE A 42 0.00 10.83 -4.37
C PHE A 42 1.02 11.88 -3.90
N LEU A 43 2.30 11.54 -3.87
CA LEU A 43 3.36 12.45 -3.43
C LEU A 43 3.58 13.66 -4.36
N LYS A 44 3.35 13.51 -5.66
CA LYS A 44 3.45 14.62 -6.63
C LYS A 44 2.39 15.70 -6.41
N ASN A 45 1.25 15.35 -5.81
CA ASN A 45 0.14 16.25 -5.54
C ASN A 45 -0.14 16.42 -4.04
N ALA A 46 0.81 16.01 -3.19
CA ALA A 46 0.72 16.10 -1.73
C ALA A 46 1.07 17.50 -1.22
#